data_AF-A0AAU5DHY3-F1
#
_entry.id   AF-A0AAU5DHY3-F1
#
_cell.length_a   1.000
_cell.length_b   1.000
_cell.length_c   1.000
_cell.angle_alpha   90.00
_cell.angle_beta   90.00
_cell.angle_gamma   90.00
#
_symmetry.space_group_name_H-M   'P 1'
#
loop_
_entity.id
_entity.type
_entity.pdbx_description
1 polymer ?
#
loop_
_entity_poly.entity_id
_entity_poly.type
_entity_poly.pdbx_seq_one_letter_code
_entity_poly.pdbx_strand_id
1 'polypeptide(L)'
;MTSTTPKRLRATTLGAVLAAALLGLAPQASAVTPQPPSADPGSRAAAHEAAAAPATLSTLSRFFAREGKVALTAARPRIEGAALPVHYLSPEFVAGKAGAPVARLEFLVSKAVASDGQLAALWTAKTDRGWQVVNIATGDDEFRYAAQGARTLPGGTVFREPQIDAWYVAKGSRVLPLDQDAVRVVGSRGTTLAAYRTRVAKAYGGKLPGSAYAKAGKAGGYAPTVAAPAPQDSPSAVPLAAGATGGALALGALGALALRRTRRTATARG
;
A
#
# COMPACT_ATOMS: atom_id res chain seq x y z
N MET A 1 -69.12 26.63 31.37
CA MET A 1 -69.58 27.43 30.20
C MET A 1 -68.54 28.52 30.05
N THR A 2 -67.67 28.61 29.04
CA THR A 2 -67.71 28.20 27.63
C THR A 2 -66.29 27.84 27.18
N SER A 3 -66.17 26.74 26.43
CA SER A 3 -64.96 26.33 25.69
C SER A 3 -64.55 27.37 24.66
N THR A 4 -63.25 27.44 24.32
CA THR A 4 -62.80 27.51 22.92
C THR A 4 -61.34 27.06 22.79
N THR A 5 -61.15 25.86 22.26
CA THR A 5 -59.92 25.39 21.62
C THR A 5 -59.84 25.99 20.21
N PRO A 6 -58.65 26.38 19.71
CA PRO A 6 -58.41 26.28 18.27
C PRO A 6 -57.19 25.42 17.94
N LYS A 7 -57.49 24.39 17.15
CA LYS A 7 -56.76 23.84 15.99
C LYS A 7 -55.23 23.87 15.98
N ARG A 8 -54.70 22.64 15.98
CA ARG A 8 -53.44 22.23 15.35
C ARG A 8 -53.30 22.83 13.94
N LEU A 9 -52.18 23.48 13.64
CA LEU A 9 -51.63 23.52 12.29
C LEU A 9 -50.36 22.67 12.24
N ARG A 10 -50.41 21.62 11.44
CA ARG A 10 -49.25 20.87 10.96
C ARG A 10 -48.54 21.76 9.94
N ALA A 11 -47.33 22.19 10.24
CA ALA A 11 -46.43 22.75 9.23
C ALA A 11 -45.57 21.59 8.68
N THR A 12 -46.03 21.01 7.57
CA THR A 12 -45.21 20.17 6.69
C THR A 12 -44.27 21.08 5.92
N THR A 13 -43.04 21.25 6.39
CA THR A 13 -41.97 21.82 5.56
C THR A 13 -41.33 20.70 4.74
N LEU A 14 -41.74 20.59 3.48
CA LEU A 14 -40.96 19.94 2.42
C LEU A 14 -39.64 20.70 2.28
N GLY A 15 -38.59 20.22 2.96
CA GLY A 15 -37.21 20.61 2.68
C GLY A 15 -36.72 19.84 1.46
N ALA A 16 -36.64 20.52 0.32
CA ALA A 16 -36.19 19.97 -0.95
C ALA A 16 -34.83 19.27 -0.82
N VAL A 17 -34.79 18.00 -1.24
CA VAL A 17 -33.58 17.23 -1.45
C VAL A 17 -32.86 17.81 -2.67
N LEU A 18 -31.86 18.66 -2.45
CA LEU A 18 -30.82 18.89 -3.47
C LEU A 18 -29.85 17.71 -3.42
N ALA A 19 -30.19 16.64 -4.15
CA ALA A 19 -29.21 15.63 -4.53
C ALA A 19 -28.30 16.26 -5.59
N ALA A 20 -27.22 16.91 -5.15
CA ALA A 20 -26.15 17.30 -6.05
C ALA A 20 -25.56 16.03 -6.66
N ALA A 21 -25.76 15.85 -7.96
CA ALA A 21 -25.16 14.80 -8.74
C ALA A 21 -23.63 14.95 -8.68
N LEU A 22 -22.98 14.15 -7.83
CA LEU A 22 -21.55 13.91 -7.88
C LEU A 22 -21.27 13.05 -9.11
N LEU A 23 -21.18 13.70 -10.28
CA LEU A 23 -20.60 13.12 -11.48
C LEU A 23 -19.18 12.68 -11.14
N GLY A 24 -19.01 11.36 -11.12
CA GLY A 24 -17.81 10.70 -10.65
C GLY A 24 -16.62 10.96 -11.58
N LEU A 25 -15.56 11.53 -11.02
CA LEU A 25 -14.23 11.10 -11.39
C LEU A 25 -13.94 9.84 -10.59
N ALA A 26 -14.34 8.68 -11.12
CA ALA A 26 -13.70 7.44 -10.73
C ALA A 26 -12.20 7.63 -11.03
N PRO A 27 -11.29 7.46 -10.04
CA PRO A 27 -9.87 7.50 -10.31
C PRO A 27 -9.58 6.40 -11.32
N GLN A 28 -9.26 6.80 -12.54
CA GLN A 28 -8.83 5.88 -13.59
C GLN A 28 -7.54 5.25 -13.08
N ALA A 29 -7.60 3.99 -12.64
CA ALA A 29 -6.46 3.27 -12.12
C ALA A 29 -5.37 3.22 -13.20
N SER A 30 -4.32 4.02 -13.02
CA SER A 30 -3.15 3.98 -13.89
C SER A 30 -2.35 2.73 -13.58
N ALA A 31 -1.96 2.00 -14.62
CA ALA A 31 -1.11 0.84 -14.45
C ALA A 31 0.29 1.30 -14.02
N VAL A 32 0.78 0.77 -12.89
CA VAL A 32 2.17 0.96 -12.48
C VAL A 32 3.06 0.27 -13.50
N THR A 33 4.03 1.01 -14.04
CA THR A 33 5.01 0.48 -14.98
C THR A 33 6.26 0.00 -14.23
N PRO A 34 7.13 -0.82 -14.86
CA PRO A 34 8.42 -1.15 -14.27
C PRO A 34 9.17 0.12 -13.86
N GLN A 35 9.57 0.18 -12.60
CA GLN A 35 10.32 1.33 -12.09
C GLN A 35 11.72 1.36 -12.70
N PRO A 36 12.31 2.57 -12.87
CA PRO A 36 13.69 2.67 -13.29
C PRO A 36 14.63 1.98 -12.30
N PRO A 37 15.83 1.53 -12.75
CA PRO A 37 16.77 0.82 -11.89
C PRO A 37 17.33 1.70 -10.76
N SER A 38 17.29 3.03 -10.89
CA SER A 38 17.71 3.97 -9.86
C SER A 38 16.85 5.23 -9.87
N ALA A 39 16.85 5.94 -8.74
CA ALA A 39 16.18 7.22 -8.57
C ALA A 39 17.13 8.39 -8.91
N ASP A 40 17.16 8.79 -10.17
CA ASP A 40 17.89 9.98 -10.63
C ASP A 40 17.27 11.30 -10.11
N PRO A 41 17.97 12.44 -10.19
CA PRO A 41 17.44 13.73 -9.71
C PRO A 41 16.13 14.17 -10.37
N GLY A 42 15.95 13.91 -11.67
CA GLY A 42 14.73 14.25 -12.40
C GLY A 42 13.53 13.42 -11.94
N SER A 43 13.75 12.12 -11.72
CA SER A 43 12.75 11.22 -11.13
C SER A 43 12.34 11.68 -9.72
N ARG A 44 13.29 12.12 -8.90
CA ARG A 44 13.00 12.66 -7.55
C ARG A 44 12.22 13.97 -7.60
N ALA A 45 12.59 14.88 -8.51
CA ALA A 45 11.86 16.13 -8.73
C ALA A 45 10.42 15.86 -9.18
N ALA A 46 10.23 14.99 -10.19
CA ALA A 46 8.90 14.64 -10.67
C ALA A 46 8.04 13.96 -9.60
N ALA A 47 8.63 13.13 -8.74
CA ALA A 47 7.91 12.55 -7.61
C ALA A 47 7.53 13.58 -6.55
N HIS A 48 8.40 14.57 -6.29
CA HIS A 48 8.11 15.68 -5.40
C HIS A 48 6.96 16.54 -5.94
N GLU A 49 6.98 16.88 -7.23
CA GLU A 49 5.90 17.63 -7.88
C GLU A 49 4.55 16.90 -7.78
N ALA A 50 4.53 15.58 -8.04
CA ALA A 50 3.32 14.78 -7.87
C ALA A 50 2.81 14.76 -6.42
N ALA A 51 3.72 14.72 -5.43
CA ALA A 51 3.38 14.76 -4.02
C ALA A 51 2.88 16.15 -3.58
N ALA A 52 3.42 17.23 -4.14
CA ALA A 52 3.08 18.61 -3.83
C ALA A 52 1.88 19.15 -4.63
N ALA A 53 1.38 18.39 -5.61
CA ALA A 53 0.25 18.80 -6.44
C ALA A 53 -1.00 19.17 -5.60
N PRO A 54 -1.77 20.21 -5.96
CA PRO A 54 -2.92 20.67 -5.18
C PRO A 54 -3.96 19.57 -4.87
N ALA A 55 -4.23 18.69 -5.83
CA ALA A 55 -5.14 17.56 -5.65
C ALA A 55 -4.62 16.54 -4.61
N THR A 56 -3.30 16.32 -4.58
CA THR A 56 -2.64 15.48 -3.57
C THR A 56 -2.76 16.12 -2.19
N LEU A 57 -2.49 17.42 -2.07
CA LEU A 57 -2.62 18.14 -0.79
C LEU A 57 -4.06 18.12 -0.27
N SER A 58 -5.07 18.26 -1.15
CA SER A 58 -6.49 18.10 -0.78
C SER A 58 -6.81 16.69 -0.26
N THR A 59 -6.20 15.66 -0.86
CA THR A 59 -6.31 14.28 -0.39
C THR A 59 -5.64 14.10 0.97
N LEU A 60 -4.48 14.72 1.19
CA LEU A 60 -3.79 14.68 2.48
C LEU A 60 -4.59 15.37 3.58
N SER A 61 -5.25 16.49 3.31
CA SER A 61 -6.12 17.15 4.31
C SER A 61 -7.21 16.20 4.80
N ARG A 62 -7.84 15.43 3.88
CA ARG A 62 -8.82 14.40 4.24
C ARG A 62 -8.17 13.24 5.01
N PHE A 63 -6.99 12.80 4.56
CA PHE A 63 -6.24 11.72 5.20
C PHE A 63 -5.90 12.04 6.66
N PHE A 64 -5.44 13.25 6.96
CA PHE A 64 -5.10 13.68 8.32
C PHE A 64 -6.34 13.95 9.18
N ALA A 65 -7.42 14.46 8.59
CA ALA A 65 -8.66 14.72 9.32
C ALA A 65 -9.48 13.46 9.65
N ARG A 66 -9.17 12.30 9.05
CA ARG A 66 -9.99 11.08 9.14
C ARG A 66 -10.23 10.59 10.58
N GLU A 67 -9.30 10.84 11.49
CA GLU A 67 -9.37 10.42 12.90
C GLU A 67 -9.94 11.53 13.81
N GLY A 68 -10.35 12.68 13.26
CA GLY A 68 -10.96 13.78 14.00
C GLY A 68 -10.01 14.60 14.88
N LYS A 69 -8.70 14.30 14.87
CA LYS A 69 -7.68 15.04 15.65
C LYS A 69 -7.41 16.45 15.11
N VAL A 70 -7.64 16.65 13.80
CA VAL A 70 -7.52 17.94 13.11
C VAL A 70 -8.68 18.11 12.15
N ALA A 71 -9.24 19.32 12.07
CA ALA A 71 -10.28 19.63 11.11
C ALA A 71 -9.72 19.65 9.68
N LEU A 72 -10.54 19.30 8.70
CA LEU A 72 -10.15 19.22 7.28
C LEU A 72 -9.44 20.51 6.78
N THR A 73 -10.01 21.67 7.09
CA THR A 73 -9.46 22.98 6.68
C THR A 73 -8.27 23.42 7.53
N ALA A 74 -8.12 22.86 8.73
CA ALA A 74 -7.01 23.16 9.64
C ALA A 74 -5.77 22.31 9.33
N ALA A 75 -5.91 21.13 8.71
CA ALA A 75 -4.83 20.17 8.48
C ALA A 75 -3.62 20.75 7.73
N ARG A 76 -3.85 21.65 6.76
CA ARG A 76 -2.83 22.41 6.00
C ARG A 76 -1.54 21.60 5.73
N PRO A 77 -1.65 20.45 5.02
CA PRO A 77 -0.52 19.56 4.81
C PRO A 77 0.55 20.21 3.92
N ARG A 78 1.81 19.92 4.22
CA ARG A 78 2.97 20.34 3.41
C ARG A 78 3.89 19.15 3.15
N ILE A 79 4.56 19.16 2.01
CA ILE A 79 5.62 18.21 1.70
C ILE A 79 6.95 18.76 2.21
N GLU A 80 7.72 17.95 2.92
CA GLU A 80 9.02 18.33 3.47
C GLU A 80 10.15 17.50 2.87
N GLY A 81 11.23 18.19 2.50
CA GLY A 81 12.46 17.58 2.00
C GLY A 81 12.34 16.96 0.60
N ALA A 82 13.44 16.34 0.18
CA ALA A 82 13.52 15.63 -1.09
C ALA A 82 12.88 14.25 -1.00
N ALA A 83 12.34 13.77 -2.12
CA ALA A 83 11.88 12.39 -2.23
C ALA A 83 13.05 11.40 -2.07
N LEU A 84 12.84 10.36 -1.26
CA LEU A 84 13.82 9.31 -1.01
C LEU A 84 13.47 8.03 -1.78
N PRO A 85 14.46 7.26 -2.25
CA PRO A 85 14.20 5.96 -2.85
C PRO A 85 13.84 4.91 -1.79
N VAL A 86 12.75 4.19 -2.01
CA VAL A 86 12.35 3.01 -1.24
C VAL A 86 12.58 1.78 -2.11
N HIS A 87 13.37 0.84 -1.61
CA HIS A 87 13.68 -0.39 -2.32
C HIS A 87 13.01 -1.58 -1.65
N TYR A 88 12.45 -2.48 -2.45
CA TYR A 88 11.93 -3.77 -1.97
C TYR A 88 12.85 -4.91 -2.41
N LEU A 89 12.82 -6.00 -1.64
CA LEU A 89 13.49 -7.26 -1.98
C LEU A 89 13.22 -7.63 -3.45
N SER A 90 14.30 -7.79 -4.22
CA SER A 90 14.21 -8.03 -5.66
C SER A 90 13.69 -9.45 -5.95
N PRO A 91 12.62 -9.62 -6.73
CA PRO A 91 12.17 -10.93 -7.19
C PRO A 91 13.25 -11.70 -7.97
N GLU A 92 14.11 -11.00 -8.72
CA GLU A 92 15.21 -11.64 -9.47
C GLU A 92 16.29 -12.20 -8.54
N PHE A 93 16.58 -11.50 -7.44
CA PHE A 93 17.51 -11.98 -6.41
C PHE A 93 16.97 -13.22 -5.71
N VAL A 94 15.67 -13.21 -5.39
CA VAL A 94 14.93 -14.36 -4.84
C VAL A 94 14.94 -15.53 -5.82
N ALA A 95 14.79 -15.27 -7.11
CA ALA A 95 14.80 -16.29 -8.16
C ALA A 95 16.19 -16.92 -8.40
N GLY A 96 17.26 -16.39 -7.79
CA GLY A 96 18.60 -16.92 -8.01
C GLY A 96 19.27 -16.45 -9.30
N LYS A 97 18.75 -15.40 -9.97
CA LYS A 97 19.36 -14.83 -11.18
C LYS A 97 20.74 -14.23 -10.88
N ALA A 98 21.77 -14.65 -11.61
CA ALA A 98 23.14 -14.17 -11.43
C ALA A 98 23.21 -12.64 -11.60
N GLY A 99 23.95 -11.96 -10.73
CA GLY A 99 24.11 -10.50 -10.76
C GLY A 99 22.87 -9.70 -10.34
N ALA A 100 21.75 -10.33 -10.00
CA ALA A 100 20.55 -9.60 -9.57
C ALA A 100 20.83 -8.82 -8.27
N PRO A 101 20.45 -7.53 -8.21
CA PRO A 101 20.61 -6.73 -6.99
C PRO A 101 19.68 -7.25 -5.91
N VAL A 102 20.11 -7.18 -4.63
CA VAL A 102 19.30 -7.62 -3.48
C VAL A 102 17.95 -6.91 -3.40
N ALA A 103 17.90 -5.65 -3.83
CA ALA A 103 16.71 -4.85 -3.81
C ALA A 103 16.58 -4.03 -5.11
N ARG A 104 15.34 -3.73 -5.48
CA ARG A 104 15.02 -2.86 -6.62
C ARG A 104 14.22 -1.66 -6.14
N LEU A 105 14.31 -0.55 -6.86
CA LEU A 105 13.45 0.60 -6.60
C LEU A 105 11.99 0.16 -6.72
N GLU A 106 11.20 0.47 -5.69
CA GLU A 106 9.77 0.24 -5.69
C GLU A 106 9.02 1.56 -5.81
N PHE A 107 9.38 2.54 -4.98
CA PHE A 107 8.73 3.84 -4.92
C PHE A 107 9.73 4.94 -4.60
N LEU A 108 9.35 6.17 -4.91
CA LEU A 108 9.89 7.36 -4.29
C LEU A 108 8.96 7.81 -3.17
N VAL A 109 9.50 8.07 -1.98
CA VAL A 109 8.72 8.49 -0.82
C VAL A 109 8.92 9.97 -0.51
N SER A 110 7.82 10.69 -0.32
CA SER A 110 7.79 12.08 0.16
C SER A 110 7.16 12.16 1.54
N LYS A 111 7.73 12.98 2.42
CA LYS A 111 7.22 13.18 3.78
C LYS A 111 6.18 14.29 3.75
N ALA A 112 4.98 14.02 4.24
CA ALA A 112 3.98 15.04 4.50
C ALA A 112 3.80 15.28 5.99
N VAL A 113 3.61 16.54 6.34
CA VAL A 113 3.40 16.99 7.71
C VAL A 113 2.16 17.86 7.76
N ALA A 114 1.22 17.52 8.64
CA ALA A 114 0.06 18.34 8.95
C ALA A 114 0.41 19.50 9.91
N SER A 115 -0.49 20.46 10.06
CA SER A 115 -0.33 21.59 10.98
C SER A 115 -0.23 21.19 12.46
N ASP A 116 -0.83 20.06 12.83
CA ASP A 116 -0.80 19.48 14.18
C ASP A 116 0.37 18.51 14.40
N GLY A 117 1.28 18.39 13.41
CA GLY A 117 2.47 17.54 13.48
C GLY A 117 2.25 16.07 13.08
N GLN A 118 1.04 15.68 12.67
CA GLN A 118 0.84 14.34 12.10
C GLN A 118 1.72 14.12 10.86
N LEU A 119 2.27 12.91 10.74
CA LEU A 119 3.16 12.51 9.65
C LEU A 119 2.48 11.50 8.72
N ALA A 120 2.74 11.67 7.43
CA ALA A 120 2.39 10.68 6.41
C ALA A 120 3.55 10.48 5.43
N ALA A 121 3.65 9.26 4.90
CA ALA A 121 4.54 8.91 3.82
C ALA A 121 3.72 8.75 2.52
N LEU A 122 4.06 9.54 1.50
CA LEU A 122 3.45 9.44 0.17
C LEU A 122 4.36 8.61 -0.70
N TRP A 123 3.85 7.51 -1.24
CA TRP A 123 4.58 6.69 -2.19
C TRP A 123 4.20 7.10 -3.60
N THR A 124 5.22 7.43 -4.39
CA THR A 124 5.10 7.88 -5.77
C THR A 124 5.79 6.86 -6.67
N ALA A 125 5.09 6.41 -7.71
CA ALA A 125 5.57 5.43 -8.67
C ALA A 125 5.46 5.97 -10.10
N LYS A 126 6.32 5.49 -10.99
CA LYS A 126 6.14 5.70 -12.43
C LYS A 126 4.96 4.87 -12.93
N THR A 127 4.07 5.53 -13.65
CA THR A 127 2.90 4.95 -14.32
C THR A 127 2.94 5.27 -15.81
N ASP A 128 1.95 4.80 -16.57
CA ASP A 128 1.68 5.21 -17.94
C ASP A 128 1.47 6.73 -18.10
N ARG A 129 0.98 7.40 -17.05
CA ARG A 129 0.75 8.85 -17.01
C ARG A 129 1.88 9.64 -16.35
N GLY A 130 3.04 9.03 -16.16
CA GLY A 130 4.18 9.64 -15.47
C GLY A 130 4.22 9.31 -13.98
N TRP A 131 4.93 10.12 -13.19
CA TRP A 131 5.05 9.91 -11.75
C TRP A 131 3.76 10.30 -11.04
N GLN A 132 3.19 9.37 -10.27
CA GLN A 132 1.93 9.57 -9.56
C GLN A 132 2.02 9.04 -8.14
N VAL A 133 1.33 9.73 -7.21
CA VAL A 133 1.13 9.21 -5.85
C VAL A 133 0.22 7.99 -5.94
N VAL A 134 0.73 6.84 -5.52
CA VAL A 134 0.03 5.55 -5.57
C VAL A 134 -0.41 5.05 -4.19
N ASN A 135 0.14 5.61 -3.12
CA ASN A 135 -0.24 5.27 -1.75
C ASN A 135 0.05 6.41 -0.76
N ILE A 136 -0.72 6.47 0.33
CA ILE A 136 -0.47 7.32 1.48
C ILE A 136 -0.50 6.45 2.74
N ALA A 137 0.63 6.39 3.45
CA ALA A 137 0.77 5.65 4.70
C ALA A 137 0.89 6.61 5.89
N THR A 138 0.46 6.15 7.07
CA THR A 138 0.65 6.90 8.32
C THR A 138 2.06 6.67 8.85
N GLY A 139 2.69 7.71 9.40
CA GLY A 139 4.03 7.62 9.98
C GLY A 139 5.15 7.95 8.98
N ASP A 140 6.37 7.57 9.34
CA ASP A 140 7.61 7.98 8.66
C ASP A 140 8.67 6.86 8.59
N ASP A 141 8.24 5.60 8.66
CA ASP A 141 9.14 4.44 8.73
C ASP A 141 10.20 4.43 7.63
N GLU A 142 9.83 4.77 6.40
CA GLU A 142 10.77 4.85 5.28
C GLU A 142 11.91 5.84 5.55
N PHE A 143 11.61 7.00 6.13
CA PHE A 143 12.59 8.03 6.46
C PHE A 143 13.45 7.61 7.65
N ARG A 144 12.82 7.07 8.68
CA ARG A 144 13.49 6.57 9.88
C ARG A 144 14.50 5.48 9.54
N TYR A 145 14.10 4.48 8.76
CA TYR A 145 14.98 3.38 8.36
C TYR A 145 16.01 3.79 7.31
N ALA A 146 15.69 4.72 6.39
CA ALA A 146 16.71 5.28 5.50
C ALA A 146 17.83 5.97 6.29
N ALA A 147 17.47 6.82 7.26
CA ALA A 147 18.43 7.50 8.12
C ALA A 147 19.21 6.52 9.01
N GLN A 148 18.53 5.50 9.56
CA GLN A 148 19.18 4.46 10.35
C GLN A 148 20.17 3.64 9.51
N GLY A 149 19.78 3.21 8.31
CA GLY A 149 20.66 2.46 7.41
C GLY A 149 21.90 3.26 7.00
N ALA A 150 21.75 4.56 6.73
CA ALA A 150 22.87 5.45 6.45
C ALA A 150 23.89 5.51 7.60
N ARG A 151 23.43 5.43 8.86
CA ARG A 151 24.30 5.36 10.05
C ARG A 151 24.89 3.97 10.27
N THR A 152 24.07 2.92 10.13
CA THR A 152 24.45 1.53 10.41
C THR A 152 25.44 0.99 9.38
N LEU A 153 25.25 1.31 8.09
CA LEU A 153 26.09 0.84 7.01
C LEU A 153 26.18 1.91 5.90
N PRO A 154 27.05 2.92 6.07
CA PRO A 154 27.16 4.05 5.15
C PRO A 154 27.35 3.64 3.68
N GLY A 155 26.53 4.20 2.79
CA GLY A 155 26.51 3.86 1.37
C GLY A 155 25.89 2.50 1.04
N GLY A 156 25.23 1.86 2.00
CA GLY A 156 24.45 0.65 1.77
C GLY A 156 23.06 0.95 1.20
N THR A 157 22.46 -0.04 0.55
CA THR A 157 21.08 0.01 0.07
C THR A 157 20.14 -0.42 1.19
N VAL A 158 19.29 0.51 1.64
CA VAL A 158 18.18 0.21 2.54
C VAL A 158 17.04 -0.39 1.75
N PHE A 159 16.47 -1.50 2.24
CA PHE A 159 15.34 -2.15 1.59
C PHE A 159 14.41 -2.83 2.58
N ARG A 160 13.15 -2.97 2.17
CA ARG A 160 12.10 -3.71 2.88
C ARG A 160 11.91 -5.09 2.28
N GLU A 161 11.66 -6.07 3.13
CA GLU A 161 11.11 -7.38 2.76
C GLU A 161 9.61 -7.40 3.11
N PRO A 162 8.73 -7.13 2.13
CA PRO A 162 7.31 -6.87 2.42
C PRO A 162 6.59 -8.06 3.07
N GLN A 163 7.02 -9.28 2.78
CA GLN A 163 6.36 -10.52 3.22
C GLN A 163 6.35 -10.69 4.75
N ILE A 164 7.28 -10.04 5.44
CA ILE A 164 7.46 -10.14 6.90
C ILE A 164 7.64 -8.76 7.54
N ASP A 165 7.37 -7.69 6.80
CA ASP A 165 7.54 -6.31 7.23
C ASP A 165 8.91 -5.98 7.84
N ALA A 166 9.97 -6.59 7.31
CA ALA A 166 11.32 -6.43 7.86
C ALA A 166 12.15 -5.42 7.06
N TRP A 167 12.96 -4.62 7.77
CA TRP A 167 13.84 -3.62 7.17
C TRP A 167 15.32 -3.98 7.32
N TYR A 168 16.07 -3.79 6.24
CA TYR A 168 17.48 -4.15 6.16
C TYR A 168 18.31 -3.06 5.51
N VAL A 169 19.62 -3.09 5.74
CA VAL A 169 20.62 -2.40 4.92
C VAL A 169 21.66 -3.40 4.41
N ALA A 170 21.98 -3.33 3.12
CA ALA A 170 22.97 -4.21 2.49
C ALA A 170 24.09 -3.44 1.81
N LYS A 171 25.33 -3.94 1.95
CA LYS A 171 26.51 -3.42 1.24
C LYS A 171 27.54 -4.53 1.09
N GLY A 172 28.06 -4.72 -0.12
CA GLY A 172 29.02 -5.78 -0.42
C GLY A 172 28.45 -7.16 -0.01
N SER A 173 29.15 -7.86 0.85
CA SER A 173 28.76 -9.21 1.32
C SER A 173 27.88 -9.22 2.56
N ARG A 174 27.42 -8.06 3.07
CA ARG A 174 26.71 -7.93 4.35
C ARG A 174 25.25 -7.52 4.17
N VAL A 175 24.38 -8.10 5.00
CA VAL A 175 22.99 -7.69 5.21
C VAL A 175 22.78 -7.51 6.70
N LEU A 176 22.43 -6.30 7.14
CA LEU A 176 22.22 -5.97 8.55
C LEU A 176 20.74 -5.64 8.80
N PRO A 177 20.17 -6.04 9.95
CA PRO A 177 18.81 -5.70 10.30
C PRO A 177 18.70 -4.23 10.73
N LEU A 178 17.56 -3.60 10.44
CA LEU A 178 17.23 -2.26 10.91
C LEU A 178 16.06 -2.27 11.91
N ASP A 179 15.31 -3.36 11.99
CA ASP A 179 14.19 -3.52 12.90
C ASP A 179 14.14 -4.90 13.57
N GLN A 180 13.20 -5.07 14.50
CA GLN A 180 13.06 -6.31 15.25
C GLN A 180 12.67 -7.49 14.36
N ASP A 181 11.95 -7.23 13.27
CA ASP A 181 11.46 -8.24 12.35
C ASP A 181 12.63 -8.83 11.55
N ALA A 182 13.54 -7.97 11.10
CA ALA A 182 14.81 -8.36 10.52
C ALA A 182 15.72 -9.06 11.55
N VAL A 183 15.81 -8.57 12.79
CA VAL A 183 16.62 -9.22 13.85
C VAL A 183 16.17 -10.66 14.09
N ARG A 184 14.87 -10.93 14.14
CA ARG A 184 14.34 -12.30 14.30
C ARG A 184 14.76 -13.24 13.16
N VAL A 185 15.09 -12.68 12.00
CA VAL A 185 15.39 -13.44 10.79
C VAL A 185 16.90 -13.65 10.58
N VAL A 186 17.70 -12.60 10.75
CA VAL A 186 19.15 -12.64 10.45
C VAL A 186 20.03 -12.51 11.69
N GLY A 187 19.43 -12.39 12.88
CA GLY A 187 20.13 -12.11 14.13
C GLY A 187 20.59 -10.65 14.24
N SER A 188 20.90 -10.21 15.46
CA SER A 188 21.33 -8.83 15.74
C SER A 188 22.62 -8.42 15.01
N ARG A 189 23.49 -9.39 14.70
CA ARG A 189 24.73 -9.17 13.95
C ARG A 189 24.53 -9.21 12.43
N GLY A 190 23.31 -9.47 11.95
CA GLY A 190 23.03 -9.67 10.54
C GLY A 190 23.65 -10.95 9.97
N THR A 191 23.65 -11.03 8.64
CA THR A 191 24.09 -12.21 7.90
C THR A 191 24.89 -11.83 6.65
N THR A 192 25.39 -12.81 5.92
CA THR A 192 26.02 -12.60 4.61
C THR A 192 24.96 -12.47 3.52
N LEU A 193 25.28 -11.75 2.45
CA LEU A 193 24.40 -11.61 1.30
C LEU A 193 24.04 -12.97 0.67
N ALA A 194 24.99 -13.90 0.62
CA ALA A 194 24.78 -15.25 0.12
C ALA A 194 23.81 -16.05 1.00
N ALA A 195 24.00 -16.03 2.33
CA ALA A 195 23.09 -16.71 3.26
C ALA A 195 21.68 -16.10 3.22
N TYR A 196 21.59 -14.76 3.13
CA TYR A 196 20.32 -14.07 2.95
C TYR A 196 19.62 -14.51 1.66
N ARG A 197 20.36 -14.60 0.54
CA ARG A 197 19.85 -15.10 -0.74
C ARG A 197 19.26 -16.50 -0.64
N THR A 198 20.01 -17.43 -0.06
CA THR A 198 19.53 -18.82 0.15
C THR A 198 18.25 -18.83 0.97
N ARG A 199 18.15 -18.01 2.01
CA ARG A 199 16.95 -17.91 2.85
C ARG A 199 15.73 -17.44 2.05
N VAL A 200 15.84 -16.31 1.35
CA VAL A 200 14.70 -15.73 0.62
C VAL A 200 14.32 -16.58 -0.59
N ALA A 201 15.29 -17.20 -1.27
CA ALA A 201 15.02 -18.16 -2.35
C ALA A 201 14.23 -19.37 -1.83
N LYS A 202 14.62 -19.92 -0.67
CA LYS A 202 13.88 -21.01 -0.02
C LYS A 202 12.46 -20.56 0.39
N ALA A 203 12.31 -19.36 0.94
CA ALA A 203 11.03 -18.87 1.44
C ALA A 203 10.03 -18.52 0.33
N TYR A 204 10.52 -17.94 -0.77
CA TYR A 204 9.69 -17.26 -1.76
C TYR A 204 9.92 -17.69 -3.21
N GLY A 205 11.03 -18.34 -3.55
CA GLY A 205 11.37 -18.70 -4.93
C GLY A 205 10.29 -19.55 -5.60
N GLY A 206 9.71 -20.49 -4.85
CA GLY A 206 8.59 -21.32 -5.31
C GLY A 206 7.25 -20.59 -5.45
N LYS A 207 7.16 -19.29 -5.11
CA LYS A 207 5.94 -18.48 -5.12
C LYS A 207 5.98 -17.32 -6.13
N LEU A 208 7.08 -17.18 -6.87
CA LEU A 208 7.21 -16.12 -7.88
C LEU A 208 6.27 -16.34 -9.07
N PRO A 209 5.94 -15.28 -9.85
CA PRO A 209 5.24 -15.44 -11.12
C PRO A 209 5.91 -16.50 -12.01
N GLY A 210 5.10 -17.36 -12.63
CA GLY A 210 5.60 -18.48 -13.44
C GLY A 210 6.00 -19.75 -12.66
N SER A 211 6.02 -19.71 -11.32
CA SER A 211 6.25 -20.89 -10.47
C SER A 211 5.12 -21.92 -10.58
N ALA A 212 5.37 -23.16 -10.16
CA ALA A 212 4.33 -24.19 -10.03
C ALA A 212 3.19 -23.74 -9.11
N TYR A 213 3.50 -22.98 -8.05
CA TYR A 213 2.51 -22.38 -7.16
C TYR A 213 1.58 -21.41 -7.91
N ALA A 214 2.14 -20.56 -8.78
CA ALA A 214 1.36 -19.65 -9.62
C ALA A 214 0.53 -20.40 -10.67
N LYS A 215 1.12 -21.41 -11.33
CA LYS A 215 0.43 -22.26 -12.31
C LYS A 215 -0.74 -23.04 -11.71
N ALA A 216 -0.67 -23.37 -10.41
CA ALA A 216 -1.74 -24.02 -9.67
C ALA A 216 -2.87 -23.06 -9.22
N GLY A 217 -2.88 -21.81 -9.68
CA GLY A 217 -3.92 -20.81 -9.33
C GLY A 217 -3.85 -20.26 -7.90
N LYS A 218 -2.85 -20.67 -7.11
CA LYS A 218 -2.75 -20.32 -5.68
C LYS A 218 -2.17 -18.92 -5.42
N ALA A 219 -1.70 -18.24 -6.46
CA ALA A 219 -1.14 -16.89 -6.36
C ALA A 219 -2.21 -15.80 -6.16
N GLY A 220 -3.48 -16.06 -6.46
CA GLY A 220 -4.55 -15.05 -6.47
C GLY A 220 -5.53 -15.08 -5.29
N GLY A 221 -5.44 -16.05 -4.38
CA GLY A 221 -6.37 -16.17 -3.24
C GLY A 221 -7.85 -16.48 -3.60
N TYR A 222 -8.23 -16.41 -4.87
CA TYR A 222 -9.54 -16.78 -5.39
C TYR A 222 -9.36 -17.94 -6.37
N ALA A 223 -9.31 -19.17 -5.86
CA ALA A 223 -9.69 -20.29 -6.72
C ALA A 223 -11.20 -20.16 -6.95
N PRO A 224 -11.70 -20.14 -8.20
CA PRO A 224 -13.09 -20.49 -8.44
C PRO A 224 -13.26 -21.89 -7.85
N THR A 225 -14.13 -22.04 -6.85
CA THR A 225 -14.61 -23.36 -6.49
C THR A 225 -15.27 -23.90 -7.75
N VAL A 226 -14.57 -24.77 -8.48
CA VAL A 226 -15.20 -25.58 -9.51
C VAL A 226 -16.22 -26.41 -8.74
N ALA A 227 -17.48 -26.00 -8.83
CA ALA A 227 -18.58 -26.80 -8.33
C ALA A 227 -18.44 -28.18 -8.98
N ALA A 228 -18.37 -29.21 -8.15
CA ALA A 228 -18.39 -30.58 -8.64
C ALA A 228 -19.62 -30.75 -9.55
N PRO A 229 -19.50 -31.43 -10.70
CA PRO A 229 -20.65 -31.67 -11.56
C PRO A 229 -21.72 -32.42 -10.76
N ALA A 230 -22.90 -31.81 -10.64
CA ALA A 230 -24.06 -32.54 -10.16
C ALA A 230 -24.34 -33.72 -11.12
N PRO A 231 -24.75 -34.90 -10.61
CA PRO A 231 -25.13 -36.02 -11.48
C PRO A 231 -26.23 -35.58 -12.44
N GLN A 232 -26.01 -35.90 -13.73
CA GLN A 232 -26.95 -35.61 -14.79
C GLN A 232 -28.13 -36.58 -14.74
N ASP A 233 -29.33 -36.06 -14.51
CA ASP A 233 -30.57 -36.62 -15.03
C ASP A 233 -31.20 -35.56 -15.95
N SER A 234 -31.33 -35.90 -17.23
CA SER A 234 -31.99 -35.11 -18.30
C SER A 234 -33.28 -35.83 -18.74
N PRO A 235 -34.19 -35.25 -19.57
CA PRO A 235 -34.08 -33.98 -20.32
C PRO A 235 -35.35 -33.11 -20.31
N SER A 236 -35.21 -31.81 -20.64
CA SER A 236 -36.15 -31.05 -21.48
C SER A 236 -35.54 -29.71 -21.88
N ALA A 237 -35.49 -29.46 -23.18
CA ALA A 237 -34.78 -28.36 -23.84
C ALA A 237 -35.64 -27.10 -23.99
N VAL A 238 -35.04 -25.91 -23.91
CA VAL A 238 -34.93 -24.94 -25.03
C VAL A 238 -33.87 -23.85 -24.73
N PRO A 239 -33.14 -23.34 -25.74
CA PRO A 239 -31.89 -22.60 -25.59
C PRO A 239 -32.08 -21.08 -25.62
N LEU A 240 -31.20 -20.33 -24.94
CA LEU A 240 -30.95 -18.92 -25.24
C LEU A 240 -29.44 -18.65 -25.26
N ALA A 241 -29.02 -18.02 -26.35
CA ALA A 241 -27.67 -17.97 -26.85
C ALA A 241 -26.77 -16.93 -26.15
N ALA A 242 -25.49 -17.30 -26.10
CA ALA A 242 -24.29 -16.50 -26.32
C ALA A 242 -24.09 -15.16 -25.60
N GLY A 243 -23.02 -15.12 -24.79
CA GLY A 243 -22.38 -13.90 -24.31
C GLY A 243 -21.00 -14.16 -23.73
N ALA A 244 -20.11 -14.79 -24.49
CA ALA A 244 -18.70 -14.93 -24.12
C ALA A 244 -18.01 -13.56 -24.25
N THR A 245 -17.63 -12.96 -23.13
CA THR A 245 -16.56 -11.94 -23.10
C THR A 245 -15.59 -12.30 -21.98
N GLY A 246 -14.42 -12.81 -22.40
CA GLY A 246 -13.26 -12.91 -21.55
C GLY A 246 -12.75 -11.51 -21.21
N GLY A 247 -12.39 -11.32 -19.94
CA GLY A 247 -11.84 -10.07 -19.42
C GLY A 247 -11.13 -10.34 -18.11
N ALA A 248 -9.98 -11.02 -18.18
CA ALA A 248 -9.08 -11.17 -17.06
C ALA A 248 -8.29 -9.86 -16.89
N LEU A 249 -8.55 -9.10 -15.82
CA LEU A 249 -7.57 -8.17 -15.23
C LEU A 249 -7.77 -8.13 -13.71
N ALA A 250 -6.86 -8.81 -13.01
CA ALA A 250 -6.66 -8.69 -11.58
C ALA A 250 -5.46 -7.76 -11.33
N LEU A 251 -5.66 -6.70 -10.56
CA LEU A 251 -4.60 -6.09 -9.76
C LEU A 251 -5.16 -5.86 -8.35
N GLY A 252 -4.71 -6.73 -7.45
CA GLY A 252 -5.11 -6.74 -6.05
C GLY A 252 -4.46 -5.59 -5.28
N ALA A 253 -5.29 -4.72 -4.73
CA ALA A 253 -4.95 -3.91 -3.58
C ALA A 253 -5.13 -4.79 -2.32
N LEU A 254 -4.03 -5.35 -1.81
CA LEU A 254 -4.02 -5.89 -0.45
C LEU A 254 -3.74 -4.72 0.50
N GLY A 255 -4.81 -4.08 0.94
CA GLY A 255 -4.79 -3.21 2.11
C GLY A 255 -4.55 -4.04 3.36
N ALA A 256 -3.35 -3.96 3.92
CA ALA A 256 -3.05 -4.51 5.23
C ALA A 256 -3.73 -3.63 6.30
N LEU A 257 -4.93 -4.03 6.72
CA LEU A 257 -5.61 -3.47 7.88
C LEU A 257 -4.94 -4.01 9.15
N ALA A 258 -3.90 -3.33 9.64
CA ALA A 258 -3.31 -3.63 10.94
C ALA A 258 -4.19 -3.08 12.07
N LEU A 259 -5.17 -3.87 12.54
CA LEU A 259 -5.79 -3.63 13.83
C LEU A 259 -4.76 -3.86 14.95
N ARG A 260 -4.18 -2.77 15.48
CA ARG A 260 -3.50 -2.81 16.78
C ARG A 260 -4.55 -3.01 17.87
N ARG A 261 -4.66 -4.26 18.33
CA ARG A 261 -5.42 -4.64 19.53
C ARG A 261 -4.67 -4.12 20.76
N THR A 262 -5.11 -2.99 21.30
CA THR A 262 -4.62 -2.46 22.58
C THR A 262 -4.98 -3.43 23.69
N ARG A 263 -3.97 -4.02 24.33
CA ARG A 263 -4.16 -4.75 25.60
C ARG A 263 -4.32 -3.69 26.69
N ARG A 264 -5.52 -3.63 27.28
CA ARG A 264 -5.75 -3.02 28.59
C ARG A 264 -4.90 -3.76 29.60
N THR A 265 -3.90 -3.11 30.17
CA THR A 265 -3.33 -3.50 31.45
C THR A 265 -4.37 -3.22 32.51
N ALA A 266 -4.98 -4.29 33.03
CA ALA A 266 -5.74 -4.23 34.25
C ALA A 266 -4.77 -3.90 35.40
N THR A 267 -4.99 -2.76 36.03
CA THR A 267 -4.38 -2.40 37.31
C THR A 267 -4.91 -3.37 38.36
N ALA A 268 -4.05 -4.27 38.83
CA ALA A 268 -4.28 -5.04 40.04
C ALA A 268 -3.35 -4.50 41.13
N ARG A 269 -3.98 -3.81 42.09
CA ARG A 269 -3.65 -3.67 43.52
C ARG A 269 -2.19 -3.40 43.93
N GLY A 270 -1.97 -2.17 44.40
CA GLY A 270 -1.30 -1.87 45.66
C GLY A 270 -2.23 -0.97 46.46
#